data_AF-A0A314KMJ7-F1
#
_entry.id   AF-A0A314KMJ7-F1
#
_cell.length_a   1.000
_cell.length_b   1.000
_cell.length_c   1.000
_cell.angle_alpha   90.00
_cell.angle_beta   90.00
_cell.angle_gamma   90.00
#
_symmetry.space_group_name_H-M   'P 1'
#
loop_
_entity.id
_entity.type
_entity.pdbx_description
1 polymer ?
#
loop_
_entity_poly.entity_id
_entity_poly.type
_entity_poly.pdbx_seq_one_letter_code
_entity_poly.pdbx_strand_id
1 'polypeptide(L)'
;MDTTGSVSLLLWDREAMFLIGKSAKELKEGFVENTGVIDKYPYPVELNNVLQRKFMFKVIVKSSNIQLQQEVYSVVKLTDEEQLITKYSPDPPSFDLTVCHICLQTS
;
A
#
# COMPACT_ATOMS: atom_id res chain seq x y z
N MET A 1 3.07 2.78 3.10
CA MET A 1 3.47 3.26 4.43
C MET A 1 2.66 4.49 4.69
N ASP A 2 1.95 4.52 5.81
CA ASP A 2 1.25 5.72 6.27
C ASP A 2 2.01 6.33 7.45
N THR A 3 1.39 7.27 8.17
CA THR A 3 1.99 7.92 9.34
C THR A 3 2.18 6.98 10.53
N THR A 4 1.54 5.80 10.53
CA THR A 4 1.58 4.82 11.62
C THR A 4 2.56 3.68 11.35
N GLY A 5 2.81 3.35 10.08
CA GLY A 5 3.83 2.37 9.71
C GLY A 5 3.58 1.69 8.36
N SER A 6 4.02 0.43 8.28
CA SER A 6 3.81 -0.44 7.12
C SER A 6 2.91 -1.62 7.46
N VAL A 7 2.17 -2.09 6.46
CA VAL A 7 1.29 -3.26 6.56
C VAL A 7 1.49 -4.13 5.32
N SER A 8 1.36 -5.45 5.49
CA SER A 8 1.36 -6.41 4.40
C SER A 8 -0.06 -6.67 3.90
N LEU A 9 -0.29 -6.44 2.61
CA LEU A 9 -1.58 -6.63 1.97
C LEU A 9 -1.50 -7.74 0.93
N LEU A 10 -2.53 -8.56 0.86
CA LEU A 10 -2.72 -9.56 -0.19
C LEU A 10 -3.73 -9.02 -1.21
N LEU A 11 -3.30 -8.91 -2.45
CA LEU A 11 -4.13 -8.53 -3.59
C LEU A 11 -4.32 -9.72 -4.50
N TRP A 12 -5.56 -9.97 -4.92
CA TRP A 12 -5.83 -10.92 -6.00
C TRP A 12 -5.52 -10.27 -7.35
N ASP A 13 -5.40 -11.10 -8.39
CA ASP A 13 -5.03 -10.64 -9.74
C ASP A 13 -5.91 -9.48 -10.22
N ARG A 14 -7.22 -9.52 -9.94
CA ARG A 14 -8.15 -8.44 -10.28
C ARG A 14 -7.77 -7.08 -9.67
N GLU A 15 -7.43 -7.04 -8.39
CA GLU A 15 -7.02 -5.80 -7.72
C GLU A 15 -5.58 -5.40 -8.10
N ALA A 16 -4.69 -6.38 -8.24
CA ALA A 16 -3.32 -6.15 -8.67
C ALA A 16 -3.24 -5.56 -10.08
N MET A 17 -4.10 -6.03 -10.99
CA MET A 17 -4.25 -5.49 -12.35
C MET A 17 -4.58 -4.00 -12.35
N PHE A 18 -5.41 -3.53 -11.43
CA PHE A 18 -5.72 -2.10 -11.33
C PHE A 18 -4.46 -1.26 -11.00
N LEU A 19 -3.58 -1.78 -10.16
CA LEU A 19 -2.36 -1.08 -9.74
C LEU A 19 -1.22 -1.18 -10.76
N ILE A 20 -1.03 -2.39 -11.30
CA ILE A 20 0.12 -2.72 -12.15
C ILE A 20 -0.21 -2.42 -13.63
N GLY A 21 -1.48 -2.47 -14.01
CA GLY A 21 -1.95 -2.31 -15.39
C GLY A 21 -1.84 -3.57 -16.25
N LYS A 22 -1.38 -4.70 -15.67
CA LYS A 22 -1.27 -6.00 -16.34
C LYS A 22 -1.71 -7.12 -15.41
N SER A 23 -2.28 -8.17 -15.98
CA SER A 23 -2.54 -9.44 -15.30
C SER A 23 -1.25 -10.22 -15.05
N ALA A 24 -1.27 -11.14 -14.08
CA ALA A 24 -0.16 -12.06 -13.85
C ALA A 24 0.20 -12.87 -15.12
N LYS A 25 -0.81 -13.18 -15.95
CA LYS A 25 -0.60 -13.86 -17.23
C LYS A 25 0.19 -13.00 -18.21
N GLU A 26 -0.22 -11.75 -18.43
CA GLU A 26 0.46 -10.83 -19.34
C GLU A 26 1.88 -10.50 -18.88
N LEU A 27 2.09 -10.37 -17.56
CA LEU A 27 3.44 -10.21 -17.01
C LEU A 27 4.31 -11.43 -17.34
N LYS A 28 3.79 -12.65 -17.11
CA LYS A 28 4.51 -13.90 -17.43
C LYS A 28 4.84 -14.03 -18.91
N GLU A 29 3.89 -13.74 -19.79
CA GLU A 29 4.07 -13.84 -21.25
C GLU A 29 5.10 -12.81 -21.75
N GLY A 30 5.05 -11.57 -21.25
CA GLY A 30 6.01 -10.52 -21.58
C GLY A 30 7.46 -10.86 -21.21
N PHE A 31 7.68 -11.76 -20.24
CA PHE A 31 9.01 -12.31 -19.95
C PHE A 31 9.46 -13.32 -20.98
N VAL A 32 8.60 -14.26 -21.37
CA VAL A 32 8.95 -15.37 -22.27
C VAL A 32 9.29 -14.87 -23.68
N GLU A 33 8.60 -13.83 -24.16
CA GLU A 33 8.83 -13.27 -25.50
C GLU A 33 10.15 -12.49 -25.62
N ASN A 34 10.65 -11.91 -24.52
CA ASN A 34 11.84 -11.05 -24.54
C ASN A 34 13.16 -11.79 -24.23
N THR A 35 13.10 -13.03 -23.75
CA THR A 35 14.30 -13.76 -23.32
C THR A 35 14.42 -15.10 -24.05
N GLY A 36 15.04 -15.11 -25.22
CA GLY A 36 15.62 -16.32 -25.80
C GLY A 36 16.82 -16.88 -25.00
N VAL A 37 17.13 -16.28 -23.84
CA VAL A 37 18.24 -16.61 -22.96
C VAL A 37 17.68 -16.94 -21.58
N ILE A 38 17.91 -18.19 -21.15
CA ILE A 38 17.18 -18.92 -20.11
C ILE A 38 17.42 -18.42 -18.67
N ASP A 39 18.37 -17.51 -18.44
CA ASP A 39 18.98 -17.35 -17.10
C ASP A 39 18.76 -15.99 -16.41
N LYS A 40 17.92 -15.11 -16.95
CA LYS A 40 17.63 -13.84 -16.29
C LYS A 40 16.18 -13.41 -16.53
N TYR A 41 15.32 -13.64 -15.55
CA TYR A 41 14.02 -12.97 -15.47
C TYR A 41 14.27 -11.51 -15.06
N PRO A 42 14.19 -10.53 -15.97
CA PRO A 42 14.39 -9.14 -15.59
C PRO A 42 13.32 -8.70 -14.58
N TYR A 43 13.57 -7.58 -13.91
CA TYR A 43 12.54 -6.95 -13.10
C TYR A 43 11.38 -6.46 -14.00
N PRO A 44 10.10 -6.79 -13.71
CA PRO A 44 8.96 -6.28 -14.46
C PRO A 44 8.77 -4.79 -14.18
N VAL A 45 9.08 -3.95 -15.17
CA VAL A 45 9.03 -2.49 -15.04
C VAL A 45 7.63 -1.96 -14.74
N GLU A 46 6.59 -2.72 -15.07
CA GLU A 46 5.20 -2.41 -14.77
C GLU A 46 4.91 -2.38 -13.26
N LEU A 47 5.72 -3.09 -12.45
CA LEU A 47 5.62 -2.96 -10.99
C LEU A 47 5.96 -1.56 -10.51
N ASN A 48 6.72 -0.75 -11.29
CA ASN A 48 6.97 0.64 -10.93
C ASN A 48 5.70 1.49 -10.93
N ASN A 49 4.62 1.05 -11.58
CA ASN A 49 3.35 1.77 -11.59
C ASN A 49 2.76 1.95 -10.18
N VAL A 50 3.15 1.11 -9.22
CA VAL A 50 2.65 1.21 -7.83
C VAL A 50 3.46 2.18 -6.97
N LEU A 51 4.65 2.58 -7.42
CA LEU A 51 5.58 3.40 -6.64
C LEU A 51 5.08 4.84 -6.52
N GLN A 52 5.33 5.46 -5.36
CA GLN A 52 5.02 6.87 -5.08
C GLN A 52 3.56 7.28 -5.31
N ARG A 53 2.63 6.33 -5.23
CA ARG A 53 1.19 6.60 -5.34
C ARG A 53 0.49 6.43 -4.00
N LYS A 54 -0.57 7.23 -3.80
CA LYS A 54 -1.45 7.14 -2.64
C LYS A 54 -2.74 6.41 -3.05
N PHE A 55 -3.08 5.37 -2.30
CA PHE A 55 -4.28 4.57 -2.53
C PHE A 55 -5.05 4.39 -1.22
N MET A 56 -6.36 4.23 -1.33
CA MET A 56 -7.22 3.76 -0.26
C MET A 56 -7.56 2.30 -0.50
N PHE A 57 -7.29 1.45 0.49
CA PHE A 57 -7.57 0.01 0.42
C PHE A 57 -8.71 -0.35 1.37
N LYS A 58 -9.72 -1.04 0.86
CA LYS A 58 -10.71 -1.75 1.67
C LYS A 58 -10.20 -3.16 1.91
N VAL A 59 -9.96 -3.50 3.18
CA VAL A 59 -9.42 -4.81 3.59
C VAL A 59 -10.46 -5.63 4.37
N ILE A 60 -10.32 -6.95 4.35
CA ILE A 60 -11.03 -7.85 5.27
C ILE A 60 -10.13 -8.11 6.47
N VAL A 61 -10.67 -7.88 7.67
CA VAL A 61 -10.05 -8.27 8.95
C VAL A 61 -10.84 -9.44 9.53
N LYS A 62 -10.16 -10.57 9.76
CA LYS A 62 -10.75 -11.75 10.43
C LYS A 62 -10.35 -11.79 11.90
N SER A 63 -11.09 -12.53 12.72
CA SER A 63 -10.72 -12.76 14.12
C SER A 63 -9.32 -13.35 14.28
N SER A 64 -8.92 -14.24 13.37
CA SER A 64 -7.56 -14.80 13.33
C SER A 64 -6.48 -13.75 13.06
N ASN A 65 -6.76 -12.67 12.33
CA ASN A 65 -5.80 -11.58 12.15
C ASN A 65 -5.48 -10.87 13.47
N ILE A 66 -6.48 -10.77 14.35
CA ILE A 66 -6.35 -10.10 15.64
C ILE A 66 -5.76 -11.06 16.68
N GLN A 67 -6.33 -12.27 16.78
CA GLN A 67 -6.00 -13.25 17.82
C GLN A 67 -4.66 -13.94 17.58
N LEU A 68 -4.29 -14.17 16.32
CA LEU A 68 -3.05 -14.84 15.94
C LEU A 68 -2.00 -13.84 15.39
N GLN A 69 -2.29 -12.53 15.49
CA GLN A 69 -1.44 -11.47 14.93
C GLN A 69 -1.06 -11.74 13.46
N GLN A 70 -2.01 -12.26 12.69
CA GLN A 70 -1.76 -12.59 11.29
C GLN A 70 -1.70 -11.27 10.49
N GLU A 71 -0.49 -10.84 10.12
CA GLU A 71 -0.21 -9.50 9.58
C GLU A 71 -0.58 -9.30 8.10
N VAL A 72 -1.12 -10.33 7.45
CA VAL A 72 -1.52 -10.27 6.03
C VAL A 72 -3.03 -10.09 5.92
N TYR A 73 -3.43 -8.97 5.31
CA TYR A 73 -4.83 -8.59 5.11
C TYR A 73 -5.23 -8.66 3.64
N SER A 74 -6.34 -9.33 3.33
CA SER A 74 -6.86 -9.41 1.96
C SER A 74 -7.56 -8.12 1.56
N VAL A 75 -7.18 -7.55 0.42
CA VAL A 75 -7.84 -6.40 -0.20
C VAL A 75 -9.06 -6.88 -1.00
N VAL A 76 -10.19 -6.18 -0.86
CA VAL A 76 -11.42 -6.44 -1.64
C VAL A 76 -11.78 -5.32 -2.60
N LYS A 77 -11.25 -4.12 -2.35
CA LYS A 77 -11.42 -2.96 -3.22
C LYS A 77 -10.29 -1.98 -2.94
N LEU A 78 -9.89 -1.24 -3.96
CA LEU A 78 -8.98 -0.13 -3.82
C LEU A 78 -9.40 1.02 -4.74
N THR A 79 -8.93 2.22 -4.44
CA THR A 79 -9.18 3.43 -5.23
C THR A 79 -8.02 4.42 -5.04
N ASP A 80 -7.73 5.21 -6.06
CA ASP A 80 -6.84 6.36 -6.07
C ASP A 80 -7.59 7.71 -6.16
N GLU A 81 -8.92 7.69 -5.99
CA GLU A 81 -9.75 8.90 -6.04
C GLU A 81 -9.40 9.85 -4.89
N GLU A 82 -8.83 11.01 -5.22
CA GLU A 82 -8.38 12.02 -4.27
C GLU A 82 -9.50 12.49 -3.33
N GLN A 83 -10.73 12.61 -3.83
CA GLN A 83 -11.89 13.02 -3.03
C GLN A 83 -12.20 12.02 -1.92
N LEU A 84 -12.15 10.72 -2.22
CA LEU A 84 -12.36 9.66 -1.23
C LEU A 84 -11.19 9.59 -0.26
N ILE A 85 -9.96 9.65 -0.78
CA ILE A 85 -8.74 9.63 0.03
C ILE A 85 -8.74 10.80 1.02
N THR A 86 -9.10 12.00 0.58
CA THR A 86 -9.15 13.19 1.43
C THR A 86 -10.24 13.05 2.49
N LYS A 87 -11.44 12.60 2.09
CA LYS A 87 -12.57 12.41 3.01
C LYS A 87 -12.28 11.43 4.16
N TYR A 88 -11.48 10.39 3.89
CA TYR A 88 -11.13 9.37 4.88
C TYR A 88 -9.72 9.52 5.44
N SER A 89 -8.99 10.59 5.09
CA SER A 89 -7.72 10.90 5.73
C SER A 89 -7.97 11.36 7.16
N PRO A 90 -7.13 10.97 8.14
CA PRO A 90 -7.23 11.51 9.48
C PRO A 90 -7.04 13.03 9.45
N ASP A 91 -7.74 13.73 10.35
CA ASP A 91 -7.56 15.17 10.52
C ASP A 91 -6.08 15.45 10.81
N PRO A 92 -5.52 16.56 10.28
CA PRO A 92 -4.19 16.98 10.68
C PRO A 92 -4.16 17.09 12.21
N PRO A 93 -3.07 16.63 12.87
CA PRO A 93 -2.97 16.72 14.31
C PRO A 93 -3.21 18.18 14.71
N SER A 94 -4.22 18.42 15.55
CA SER A 94 -4.41 19.72 16.18
C SER A 94 -3.12 20.00 16.95
N PHE A 95 -2.34 20.97 16.50
CA PHE A 95 -1.23 21.50 17.28
C PHE A 95 -1.82 22.27 18.47
N ASP A 96 -2.33 21.54 19.46
CA ASP A 96 -2.55 22.09 20.79
C ASP A 96 -1.16 22.28 21.38
N LEU A 97 -0.59 23.45 21.09
CA LEU A 97 0.57 24.02 21.76
C LEU A 97 0.18 24.30 23.22
N THR A 98 -0.06 23.24 24.00
CA THR A 98 0.10 23.35 25.45
C THR A 98 1.60 23.41 25.66
N VAL A 99 2.12 24.63 25.60
CA VAL A 99 3.45 25.02 26.03
C VAL A 99 3.77 24.21 27.29
N CYS A 100 4.80 23.38 27.22
CA CYS A 100 5.31 22.67 28.38
C CYS A 100 5.82 23.75 29.36
N HIS A 101 4.95 24.17 30.27
CA HIS A 101 5.20 25.23 31.26
C HIS A 101 6.38 24.91 32.21
N ILE A 102 6.96 23.72 32.07
CA ILE A 102 8.09 23.21 32.86
C ILE A 102 9.44 23.61 32.23
N CYS A 103 9.52 23.87 30.92
CA CYS A 103 10.81 24.11 30.26
C CYS A 103 11.34 25.56 30.32
N LEU A 104 10.59 26.52 30.84
CA LEU A 104 11.00 27.94 30.88
C LEU A 104 11.56 28.41 32.23
N GLN A 105 11.68 27.54 33.24
CA GLN A 105 12.21 27.94 34.56
C GLN A 105 13.69 27.59 34.81
N THR A 106 14.42 27.12 33.80
CA THR A 106 15.87 26.95 33.90
C THR A 106 16.57 27.58 32.69
N SER A 107 16.74 28.90 32.72
CA SER A 107 17.82 29.59 32.02
C SER A 107 18.21 30.85 32.77
#